data_AF-A0A8J2SXZ8-F1
#
_entry.id   AF-A0A8J2SXZ8-F1
#
_cell.length_a   1.000
_cell.length_b   1.000
_cell.length_c   1.000
_cell.angle_alpha   90.00
_cell.angle_beta   90.00
_cell.angle_gamma   90.00
#
_symmetry.space_group_name_H-M   'P 1'
#
loop_
_entity.id
_entity.type
_entity.pdbx_description
1 polymer ?
#
loop_
_entity_poly.entity_id
_entity_poly.type
_entity_poly.pdbx_seq_one_letter_code
_entity_poly.pdbx_strand_id
1 'polypeptide(L)'
;MLCALVATAAVMVQCVPSLAELKDHRARADGLWLSPTVEWHASLGIASVAKCDVVHVGAFGRWIAPADLVPKQLRPRLEAIAADDAQLLLAIVAAVFIAHVLRPGWLFLRHFAASAEALRAGRYWSLVLAAFAHDDLMHVGFNFMALSRAAPALQGRLKHDRTTFWCFVLLAAVASSLASVFGRSTTGYTETKGASGIVFAMMAHAAATNPAAPMFVYGMEMPAATALVAMLAIDVLVRSSRGIDYACHAGGALFGLAFYEYYKLY
;
A
#
# COMPACT_ATOMS: atom_id res chain seq x y z
N MET A 1 14.44 26.12 32.82
CA MET A 1 13.81 25.43 31.66
C MET A 1 14.27 23.99 31.45
N LEU A 2 15.47 23.57 31.90
CA LEU A 2 15.90 22.16 31.79
C LEU A 2 15.26 21.22 32.84
N CYS A 3 14.95 21.70 34.06
CA CYS A 3 14.33 20.86 35.10
C CYS A 3 12.85 20.54 34.86
N ALA A 4 12.12 21.36 34.08
CA ALA A 4 10.72 21.10 33.76
C ALA A 4 10.55 20.00 32.69
N LEU A 5 11.54 19.81 31.80
CA LEU A 5 11.53 18.72 30.81
C LEU A 5 11.86 17.35 31.44
N VAL A 6 12.66 17.32 32.50
CA VAL A 6 12.98 16.08 33.23
C VAL A 6 11.80 15.62 34.11
N ALA A 7 11.02 16.55 34.67
CA ALA A 7 9.84 16.22 35.47
C ALA A 7 8.68 15.65 34.62
N THR A 8 8.43 16.20 33.43
CA THR A 8 7.37 15.67 32.54
C THR A 8 7.75 14.33 31.91
N ALA A 9 9.05 14.08 31.71
CA ALA A 9 9.56 12.76 31.32
C ALA A 9 9.50 11.76 32.48
N ALA A 10 9.72 12.19 33.73
CA ALA A 10 9.64 11.33 34.92
C ALA A 10 8.20 10.93 35.29
N VAL A 11 7.20 11.76 34.99
CA VAL A 11 5.78 11.44 35.27
C VAL A 11 5.18 10.47 34.25
N MET A 12 5.73 10.37 33.04
CA MET A 12 5.28 9.39 32.02
C MET A 12 5.98 8.03 32.09
N VAL A 13 7.03 7.89 32.91
CA VAL A 13 7.77 6.63 33.09
C VAL A 13 7.13 5.73 34.16
N GLN A 14 6.19 6.24 34.97
CA GLN A 14 5.62 5.48 36.10
C GLN A 14 4.38 4.63 35.78
N CYS A 15 3.89 4.61 34.55
CA CYS A 15 2.70 3.82 34.19
C CYS A 15 2.91 2.82 33.05
N VAL A 16 4.16 2.44 32.74
CA VAL A 16 4.42 1.38 31.76
C VAL A 16 4.76 0.09 32.52
N PRO A 17 3.97 -0.99 32.35
CA PRO A 17 4.21 -2.24 33.05
C PRO A 17 5.59 -2.82 32.75
N SER A 18 6.25 -3.32 33.77
CA SER A 18 7.45 -4.14 33.68
C SER A 18 7.20 -5.43 32.87
N LEU A 19 8.26 -6.01 32.32
CA LEU A 19 8.18 -7.28 31.58
C LEU A 19 7.59 -8.43 32.42
N ALA A 20 7.71 -8.35 33.75
CA ALA A 20 7.09 -9.28 34.69
C ALA A 20 5.57 -9.09 34.77
N GLU A 21 5.09 -7.84 34.83
CA GLU A 21 3.66 -7.52 34.85
C GLU A 21 2.94 -7.90 33.53
N LEU A 22 3.65 -7.90 32.40
CA LEU A 22 3.12 -8.33 31.10
C LEU A 22 2.92 -9.86 31.00
N LYS A 23 3.65 -10.66 31.80
CA LYS A 23 3.54 -12.13 31.79
C LYS A 23 2.30 -12.65 32.53
N ASP A 24 1.75 -11.86 33.45
CA ASP A 24 0.71 -12.31 34.37
C ASP A 24 -0.75 -12.09 33.88
N HIS A 25 -0.95 -11.70 32.61
CA HIS A 25 -2.27 -11.67 31.93
C HIS A 25 -3.44 -11.02 32.71
N ARG A 26 -3.21 -9.93 33.46
CA ARG A 26 -4.32 -9.22 34.14
C ARG A 26 -4.65 -7.91 33.43
N ALA A 27 -5.84 -7.88 32.83
CA ALA A 27 -6.50 -6.63 32.46
C ALA A 27 -6.61 -5.74 33.71
N ARG A 28 -6.15 -4.49 33.62
CA ARG A 28 -6.26 -3.52 34.71
C ARG A 28 -7.69 -2.95 34.75
N ALA A 29 -8.13 -2.58 35.97
CA ALA A 29 -9.44 -2.00 36.23
C ALA A 29 -9.64 -0.58 35.64
N ASP A 30 -8.61 0.02 35.06
CA ASP A 30 -8.61 1.34 34.43
C ASP A 30 -8.98 1.31 32.94
N GLY A 31 -9.36 0.15 32.40
CA GLY A 31 -9.81 0.00 31.01
C GLY A 31 -8.68 -0.16 29.99
N LEU A 32 -7.42 -0.37 30.41
CA LEU A 32 -6.30 -0.64 29.51
C LEU A 32 -6.31 -2.10 29.03
N TRP A 33 -6.52 -2.32 27.72
CA TRP A 33 -6.46 -3.65 27.10
C TRP A 33 -5.03 -3.96 26.64
N LEU A 34 -4.41 -4.96 27.27
CA LEU A 34 -3.15 -5.55 26.82
C LEU A 34 -3.49 -6.75 25.92
N SER A 35 -3.26 -6.62 24.62
CA SER A 35 -3.26 -7.78 23.71
C SER A 35 -1.81 -8.15 23.40
N PRO A 36 -1.21 -9.10 24.13
CA PRO A 36 0.11 -9.60 23.78
C PRO A 36 -0.04 -10.56 22.59
N THR A 37 -0.05 -10.06 21.36
CA THR A 37 0.48 -10.86 20.25
C THR A 37 2.00 -10.76 20.31
N VAL A 38 2.59 -11.49 21.26
CA VAL A 38 4.03 -11.75 21.26
C VAL A 38 4.28 -12.84 20.23
N GLU A 39 4.46 -12.46 18.96
CA GLU A 39 5.08 -13.36 18.01
C GLU A 39 6.57 -13.46 18.33
N TRP A 40 6.94 -14.54 19.02
CA TRP A 40 8.34 -14.90 19.24
C TRP A 40 8.97 -15.29 17.90
N HIS A 41 9.46 -14.31 17.15
CA HIS A 41 10.50 -14.55 16.15
C HIS A 41 11.84 -14.15 16.78
N ALA A 42 12.78 -15.10 16.77
CA ALA A 42 13.94 -15.23 17.67
C ALA A 42 15.02 -14.12 17.61
N SER A 43 14.66 -12.85 17.36
CA SER A 43 15.62 -11.74 17.38
C SER A 43 15.03 -10.33 17.61
N LEU A 44 13.71 -10.15 17.75
CA LEU A 44 13.12 -8.83 18.07
C LEU A 44 11.91 -8.98 19.00
N GLY A 45 12.11 -8.73 20.30
CA GLY A 45 11.01 -8.61 21.25
C GLY A 45 10.26 -7.30 21.04
N ILE A 46 9.27 -7.30 20.15
CA ILE A 46 8.34 -6.18 19.96
C ILE A 46 7.08 -6.49 20.77
N ALA A 47 6.74 -5.60 21.71
CA ALA A 47 5.46 -5.61 22.40
C ALA A 47 4.70 -4.33 22.00
N SER A 48 3.41 -4.47 21.68
CA SER A 48 2.51 -3.33 21.45
C SER A 48 1.51 -3.23 22.60
N VAL A 49 1.34 -2.03 23.14
CA VAL A 49 0.31 -1.71 24.12
C VAL A 49 -0.58 -0.63 23.51
N ALA A 50 -1.85 -0.95 23.32
CA ALA A 50 -2.85 0.01 22.88
C ALA A 50 -3.56 0.58 24.11
N LYS A 51 -3.29 1.85 24.41
CA LYS A 51 -4.27 2.67 25.15
C LYS A 51 -5.28 3.13 24.12
N CYS A 52 -6.57 3.24 24.47
CA CYS A 52 -7.71 3.34 23.55
C CYS A 52 -7.60 4.32 22.36
N ASP A 53 -6.65 5.26 22.35
CA ASP A 53 -6.44 6.21 21.23
C ASP A 53 -4.98 6.29 20.72
N VAL A 54 -4.00 5.58 21.29
CA VAL A 54 -2.57 5.70 20.92
C VAL A 54 -1.84 4.36 20.95
N VAL A 55 -1.33 3.95 19.78
CA VAL A 55 -0.45 2.78 19.63
C VAL A 55 0.97 3.14 20.07
N HIS A 56 1.52 2.35 20.99
CA HIS A 56 2.93 2.45 21.37
C HIS A 56 3.68 1.22 20.87
N VAL A 57 4.86 1.44 20.29
CA VAL A 57 5.78 0.38 19.87
C VAL A 57 6.98 0.43 20.81
N GLY A 58 7.28 -0.71 21.44
CA GLY A 58 8.38 -0.82 22.39
C GLY A 58 9.43 -1.86 22.01
N ALA A 59 10.70 -1.54 22.25
CA ALA A 59 11.83 -2.46 22.21
C ALA A 59 12.86 -2.09 23.28
N PHE A 60 13.44 -3.09 23.97
CA PHE A 60 14.48 -2.90 25.01
C PHE A 60 14.12 -1.89 26.11
N GLY A 61 12.86 -1.90 26.57
CA GLY A 61 12.38 -0.98 27.62
C GLY A 61 12.18 0.47 27.15
N ARG A 62 12.38 0.77 25.86
CA ARG A 62 12.01 2.05 25.26
C ARG A 62 10.69 1.91 24.55
N TRP A 63 9.79 2.84 24.80
CA TRP A 63 8.48 2.91 24.20
C TRP A 63 8.36 4.23 23.45
N ILE A 64 7.90 4.16 22.21
CA ILE A 64 7.62 5.33 21.38
C ILE A 64 6.19 5.22 20.88
N ALA A 65 5.42 6.30 20.99
CA ALA A 65 4.25 6.42 20.14
C ALA A 65 4.78 6.79 18.74
N PRO A 66 4.47 6.06 17.66
CA PRO A 66 4.86 6.47 16.31
C PRO A 66 4.39 7.90 15.97
N ALA A 67 3.28 8.35 16.57
CA ALA A 67 2.78 9.72 16.48
C ALA A 67 3.73 10.79 17.04
N ASP A 68 4.64 10.42 17.96
CA ASP A 68 5.66 11.31 18.52
C ASP A 68 6.90 11.42 17.63
N LEU A 69 7.10 10.49 16.69
CA LEU A 69 8.16 10.57 15.68
C LEU A 69 7.82 11.59 14.58
N VAL A 70 6.55 11.95 14.45
CA VAL A 70 6.06 12.89 13.44
C VAL A 70 6.18 14.32 13.99
N PRO A 71 6.95 15.22 13.35
CA PRO A 71 7.00 16.62 13.73
C PRO A 71 5.59 17.23 13.83
N LYS A 72 5.29 17.94 14.92
CA LYS A 72 3.95 18.51 15.18
C LYS A 72 3.45 19.39 14.04
N GLN A 73 4.36 20.07 13.33
CA GLN A 73 4.07 20.92 12.18
C GLN A 73 3.56 20.13 10.96
N LEU A 74 3.91 18.85 10.84
CA LEU A 74 3.49 17.98 9.74
C LEU A 74 2.18 17.24 10.01
N ARG A 75 1.75 17.16 11.29
CA ARG A 75 0.57 16.39 11.69
C ARG A 75 -0.71 16.79 10.94
N PRO A 76 -1.09 18.08 10.83
CA PRO A 76 -2.31 18.46 10.12
C PRO A 76 -2.28 18.07 8.64
N ARG A 77 -1.09 18.12 8.00
CA ARG A 77 -0.92 17.72 6.60
C ARG A 77 -1.07 16.22 6.43
N LEU A 78 -0.50 15.43 7.33
CA LEU A 78 -0.60 13.97 7.29
C LEU A 78 -2.03 13.50 7.60
N GLU A 79 -2.73 14.17 8.50
CA GLU A 79 -4.16 13.93 8.76
C GLU A 79 -5.02 14.24 7.51
N ALA A 80 -4.73 15.35 6.82
CA ALA A 80 -5.42 15.67 5.56
C ALA A 80 -5.15 14.63 4.46
N ILE A 81 -3.89 14.20 4.30
CA ILE A 81 -3.53 13.11 3.37
C ILE A 81 -4.23 11.81 3.77
N ALA A 82 -4.27 11.48 5.06
CA ALA A 82 -4.90 10.27 5.56
C ALA A 82 -6.43 10.29 5.43
N ALA A 83 -7.06 11.46 5.37
CA ALA A 83 -8.49 11.63 5.15
C ALA A 83 -8.88 11.49 3.66
N ASP A 84 -7.98 11.82 2.74
CA ASP A 84 -8.18 11.69 1.29
C ASP A 84 -7.60 10.36 0.77
N ASP A 85 -8.47 9.43 0.36
CA ASP A 85 -8.05 8.07 -0.02
C ASP A 85 -7.12 8.03 -1.25
N ALA A 86 -7.30 8.93 -2.22
CA ALA A 86 -6.41 9.02 -3.37
C ALA A 86 -5.02 9.54 -2.98
N GLN A 87 -4.96 10.56 -2.13
CA GLN A 87 -3.70 11.06 -1.59
C GLN A 87 -3.02 10.04 -0.68
N LEU A 88 -3.79 9.31 0.12
CA LEU A 88 -3.28 8.25 0.98
C LEU A 88 -2.66 7.12 0.14
N LEU A 89 -3.30 6.70 -0.96
CA LEU A 89 -2.73 5.72 -1.89
C LEU A 89 -1.38 6.18 -2.46
N LEU A 90 -1.31 7.42 -2.95
CA LEU A 90 -0.07 8.02 -3.46
C LEU A 90 1.01 8.07 -2.36
N ALA A 91 0.63 8.46 -1.14
CA ALA A 91 1.54 8.54 0.00
C ALA A 91 2.08 7.15 0.40
N ILE A 92 1.26 6.09 0.34
CA ILE A 92 1.70 4.72 0.59
C ILE A 92 2.72 4.28 -0.46
N VAL A 93 2.43 4.48 -1.76
CA VAL A 93 3.36 4.14 -2.84
C VAL A 93 4.69 4.88 -2.67
N ALA A 94 4.65 6.18 -2.40
CA ALA A 94 5.85 6.98 -2.15
C ALA A 94 6.62 6.50 -0.91
N ALA A 95 5.93 6.21 0.20
CA ALA A 95 6.56 5.76 1.43
C ALA A 95 7.25 4.40 1.26
N VAL A 96 6.62 3.45 0.55
CA VAL A 96 7.22 2.15 0.24
C VAL A 96 8.46 2.31 -0.64
N PHE A 97 8.40 3.17 -1.66
CA PHE A 97 9.57 3.44 -2.50
C PHE A 97 10.71 4.13 -1.72
N ILE A 98 10.40 5.12 -0.88
CA ILE A 98 11.40 5.78 -0.01
C ILE A 98 12.02 4.75 0.94
N ALA A 99 11.21 3.89 1.56
CA ALA A 99 11.72 2.82 2.42
C ALA A 99 12.67 1.87 1.66
N HIS A 100 12.32 1.52 0.42
CA HIS A 100 13.19 0.75 -0.46
C HIS A 100 14.53 1.46 -0.74
N VAL A 101 14.51 2.76 -1.06
CA VAL A 101 15.72 3.55 -1.33
C VAL A 101 16.60 3.73 -0.08
N LEU A 102 16.00 3.90 1.10
CA LEU A 102 16.74 4.07 2.37
C LEU A 102 17.27 2.76 2.96
N ARG A 103 16.67 1.63 2.56
CA ARG A 103 17.13 0.27 2.88
C ARG A 103 17.38 -0.50 1.59
N PRO A 104 18.33 -0.06 0.76
CA PRO A 104 18.60 -0.70 -0.51
C PRO A 104 19.19 -2.08 -0.22
N GLY A 105 18.44 -3.12 -0.53
CA GLY A 105 18.85 -4.49 -0.29
C GLY A 105 17.82 -5.53 -0.74
N TRP A 106 18.33 -6.73 -1.01
CA TRP A 106 17.58 -7.94 -1.40
C TRP A 106 16.53 -8.39 -0.37
N LEU A 107 16.50 -7.81 0.83
CA LEU A 107 15.54 -8.17 1.89
C LEU A 107 14.18 -7.48 1.73
N PHE A 108 14.12 -6.21 1.31
CA PHE A 108 12.85 -5.47 1.30
C PHE A 108 11.94 -5.91 0.14
N LEU A 109 12.43 -5.90 -1.10
CA LEU A 109 11.62 -6.25 -2.27
C LEU A 109 11.32 -7.75 -2.38
N ARG A 110 12.19 -8.63 -1.85
CA ARG A 110 12.01 -10.09 -1.91
C ARG A 110 10.71 -10.57 -1.26
N HIS A 111 10.23 -9.86 -0.25
CA HIS A 111 8.98 -10.22 0.44
C HIS A 111 7.75 -9.52 -0.14
N PHE A 112 7.95 -8.54 -1.03
CA PHE A 112 6.87 -7.78 -1.67
C PHE A 112 6.52 -8.36 -3.04
N ALA A 113 7.53 -8.73 -3.84
CA ALA A 113 7.31 -9.22 -5.19
C ALA A 113 6.47 -10.50 -5.21
N ALA A 114 5.46 -10.53 -6.08
CA ALA A 114 4.61 -11.70 -6.27
C ALA A 114 5.19 -12.60 -7.36
N SER A 115 5.31 -13.89 -7.06
CA SER A 115 5.78 -14.92 -7.98
C SER A 115 5.20 -16.27 -7.61
N ALA A 116 5.23 -17.23 -8.54
CA ALA A 116 4.81 -18.60 -8.25
C ALA A 116 5.60 -19.20 -7.08
N GLU A 117 6.89 -18.90 -7.00
CA GLU A 117 7.79 -19.28 -5.91
C GLU A 117 7.38 -18.64 -4.58
N ALA A 118 6.94 -17.38 -4.58
CA ALA A 118 6.42 -16.72 -3.38
C ALA A 118 5.13 -17.38 -2.88
N LEU A 119 4.20 -17.69 -3.78
CA LEU A 119 2.94 -18.35 -3.39
C LEU A 119 3.17 -19.78 -2.89
N ARG A 120 4.06 -20.56 -3.53
CA ARG A 120 4.43 -21.90 -3.06
C ARG A 120 5.09 -21.89 -1.68
N ALA A 121 5.78 -20.81 -1.35
CA ALA A 121 6.39 -20.59 -0.04
C ALA A 121 5.44 -19.95 0.99
N GLY A 122 4.13 -19.89 0.71
CA GLY A 122 3.11 -19.37 1.64
C GLY A 122 3.05 -17.85 1.75
N ARG A 123 3.76 -17.10 0.89
CA ARG A 123 3.81 -15.62 0.94
C ARG A 123 2.64 -14.96 0.23
N TYR A 124 1.41 -15.30 0.59
CA TYR A 124 0.21 -14.80 -0.11
C TYR A 124 0.03 -13.28 -0.01
N TRP A 125 0.58 -12.64 1.03
CA TRP A 125 0.62 -11.19 1.16
C TRP A 125 1.33 -10.49 -0.01
N SER A 126 2.23 -11.19 -0.72
CA SER A 126 2.91 -10.63 -1.89
C SER A 126 1.94 -10.24 -2.99
N LEU A 127 0.77 -10.88 -3.10
CA LEU A 127 -0.26 -10.53 -4.09
C LEU A 127 -0.78 -9.10 -3.92
N VAL A 128 -0.71 -8.56 -2.70
CA VAL A 128 -1.08 -7.16 -2.42
C VAL A 128 0.18 -6.30 -2.42
N LEU A 129 1.21 -6.69 -1.67
CA LEU A 129 2.40 -5.87 -1.46
C LEU A 129 3.18 -5.59 -2.76
N ALA A 130 3.13 -6.50 -3.73
CA ALA A 130 3.75 -6.31 -5.04
C ALA A 130 3.28 -5.00 -5.70
N ALA A 131 2.00 -4.66 -5.57
CA ALA A 131 1.44 -3.47 -6.22
C ALA A 131 1.96 -2.14 -5.64
N PHE A 132 2.64 -2.16 -4.49
CA PHE A 132 3.20 -0.96 -3.85
C PHE A 132 4.74 -0.89 -3.95
N ALA A 133 5.37 -1.94 -4.45
CA ALA A 133 6.83 -2.03 -4.61
C ALA A 133 7.28 -1.62 -6.01
N HIS A 134 8.37 -0.87 -6.12
CA HIS A 134 8.95 -0.44 -7.41
C HIS A 134 10.47 -0.60 -7.39
N ASP A 135 11.04 -0.95 -8.55
CA ASP A 135 12.48 -1.19 -8.71
C ASP A 135 13.29 0.09 -8.87
N ASP A 136 12.70 1.09 -9.51
CA ASP A 136 13.41 2.29 -9.93
C ASP A 136 12.52 3.52 -9.94
N LEU A 137 13.18 4.68 -9.99
CA LEU A 137 12.55 5.99 -9.91
C LEU A 137 11.63 6.28 -11.10
N MET A 138 11.97 5.82 -12.31
CA MET A 138 11.16 6.05 -13.50
C MET A 138 9.86 5.23 -13.42
N HIS A 139 9.95 3.97 -13.01
CA HIS A 139 8.79 3.10 -12.86
C HIS A 139 7.81 3.62 -11.80
N VAL A 140 8.29 4.04 -10.61
CA VAL A 140 7.41 4.67 -9.62
C VAL A 140 6.89 6.02 -10.11
N GLY A 141 7.71 6.81 -10.81
CA GLY A 141 7.33 8.11 -11.35
C GLY A 141 6.15 8.05 -12.32
N PHE A 142 6.20 7.15 -13.32
CA PHE A 142 5.08 6.98 -14.27
C PHE A 142 3.81 6.50 -13.59
N ASN A 143 3.92 5.55 -12.65
CA ASN A 143 2.76 5.08 -11.89
C ASN A 143 2.19 6.19 -11.00
N PHE A 144 3.03 7.00 -10.36
CA PHE A 144 2.59 8.10 -9.52
C PHE A 144 1.82 9.14 -10.34
N MET A 145 2.32 9.47 -11.54
CA MET A 145 1.62 10.34 -12.48
C MET A 145 0.26 9.76 -12.87
N ALA A 146 0.20 8.48 -13.27
CA ALA A 146 -1.05 7.85 -13.65
C ALA A 146 -2.06 7.81 -12.47
N LEU A 147 -1.61 7.39 -11.28
CA LEU A 147 -2.43 7.36 -10.07
C LEU A 147 -2.92 8.76 -9.65
N SER A 148 -2.14 9.83 -9.90
CA SER A 148 -2.55 11.20 -9.57
C SER A 148 -3.81 11.66 -10.29
N ARG A 149 -4.19 10.98 -11.37
CA ARG A 149 -5.46 11.21 -12.09
C ARG A 149 -6.45 10.08 -11.90
N ALA A 150 -5.97 8.85 -11.95
CA ALA A 150 -6.82 7.67 -11.87
C ALA A 150 -7.46 7.50 -10.48
N ALA A 151 -6.71 7.74 -9.39
CA ALA A 151 -7.22 7.55 -8.04
C ALA A 151 -8.29 8.59 -7.64
N PRO A 152 -8.09 9.91 -7.87
CA PRO A 152 -9.16 10.89 -7.61
C PRO A 152 -10.41 10.66 -8.49
N ALA A 153 -10.23 10.25 -9.75
CA ALA A 153 -11.34 9.93 -10.63
C ALA A 153 -12.18 8.75 -10.10
N LEU A 154 -11.55 7.68 -9.63
CA LEU A 154 -12.24 6.57 -8.97
C LEU A 154 -12.93 7.04 -7.68
N GLN A 155 -12.20 7.74 -6.80
CA GLN A 155 -12.73 8.20 -5.52
C GLN A 155 -13.98 9.08 -5.70
N GLY A 156 -13.96 10.02 -6.65
CA GLY A 156 -15.12 10.83 -6.98
C GLY A 156 -16.28 10.01 -7.55
N ARG A 157 -15.98 9.01 -8.41
CA ARG A 157 -17.00 8.09 -8.95
C ARG A 157 -17.66 7.23 -7.88
N LEU A 158 -16.90 6.85 -6.85
CA LEU A 158 -17.37 6.14 -5.67
C LEU A 158 -17.97 7.06 -4.59
N LYS A 159 -18.15 8.36 -4.88
CA LYS A 159 -18.71 9.36 -3.94
C LYS A 159 -17.95 9.42 -2.61
N HIS A 160 -16.63 9.23 -2.65
CA HIS A 160 -15.76 9.17 -1.48
C HIS A 160 -16.07 8.04 -0.48
N ASP A 161 -16.69 6.93 -0.93
CA ASP A 161 -16.82 5.74 -0.09
C ASP A 161 -15.45 5.05 0.08
N ARG A 162 -14.85 5.28 1.26
CA ARG A 162 -13.53 4.77 1.63
C ARG A 162 -13.44 3.25 1.53
N THR A 163 -14.46 2.54 2.02
CA THR A 163 -14.45 1.08 2.08
C THR A 163 -14.36 0.49 0.68
N THR A 164 -15.25 0.93 -0.22
CA THR A 164 -15.26 0.45 -1.60
C THR A 164 -13.99 0.86 -2.35
N PHE A 165 -13.44 2.05 -2.12
CA PHE A 165 -12.19 2.49 -2.72
C PHE A 165 -11.03 1.54 -2.37
N TRP A 166 -10.84 1.23 -1.08
CA TRP A 166 -9.75 0.34 -0.67
C TRP A 166 -10.01 -1.12 -1.05
N CYS A 167 -11.26 -1.58 -1.04
CA CYS A 167 -11.62 -2.89 -1.61
C CYS A 167 -11.24 -2.96 -3.09
N PHE A 168 -11.55 -1.94 -3.88
CA PHE A 168 -11.13 -1.86 -5.29
C PHE A 168 -9.61 -1.95 -5.42
N VAL A 169 -8.86 -1.14 -4.67
CA VAL A 169 -7.38 -1.10 -4.73
C VAL A 169 -6.77 -2.47 -4.40
N LEU A 170 -7.21 -3.08 -3.30
CA LEU A 170 -6.67 -4.36 -2.83
C LEU A 170 -7.03 -5.52 -3.76
N LEU A 171 -8.28 -5.57 -4.25
CA LEU A 171 -8.72 -6.61 -5.17
C LEU A 171 -8.09 -6.43 -6.57
N ALA A 172 -7.89 -5.19 -7.02
CA ALA A 172 -7.14 -4.91 -8.25
C ALA A 172 -5.70 -5.41 -8.15
N ALA A 173 -5.02 -5.14 -7.03
CA ALA A 173 -3.66 -5.61 -6.77
C ALA A 173 -3.59 -7.15 -6.79
N VAL A 174 -4.54 -7.83 -6.15
CA VAL A 174 -4.62 -9.30 -6.14
C VAL A 174 -4.88 -9.83 -7.54
N ALA A 175 -5.89 -9.31 -8.25
CA ALA A 175 -6.28 -9.76 -9.58
C ALA A 175 -5.14 -9.60 -10.59
N SER A 176 -4.47 -8.45 -10.60
CA SER A 176 -3.34 -8.18 -11.49
C SER A 176 -2.13 -9.06 -11.14
N SER A 177 -1.81 -9.22 -9.86
CA SER A 177 -0.70 -10.08 -9.42
C SER A 177 -0.94 -11.55 -9.78
N LEU A 178 -2.16 -12.06 -9.58
CA LEU A 178 -2.52 -13.42 -9.97
C LEU A 178 -2.44 -13.60 -11.49
N ALA A 179 -2.95 -12.63 -12.27
CA ALA A 179 -2.86 -12.67 -13.72
C ALA A 179 -1.40 -12.74 -14.20
N SER A 180 -0.49 -12.01 -13.58
CA SER A 180 0.95 -12.13 -13.85
C SER A 180 1.51 -13.50 -13.48
N VAL A 181 1.24 -13.97 -12.26
CA VAL A 181 1.77 -15.26 -11.75
C VAL A 181 1.33 -16.43 -12.62
N PHE A 182 0.07 -16.46 -13.05
CA PHE A 182 -0.45 -17.51 -13.94
C PHE A 182 -0.12 -17.25 -15.42
N GLY A 183 0.07 -15.99 -15.81
CA GLY A 183 0.50 -15.58 -17.14
C GLY A 183 1.99 -15.73 -17.40
N ARG A 184 2.81 -16.14 -16.41
CA ARG A 184 4.27 -16.28 -16.53
C ARG A 184 4.73 -17.04 -17.77
N SER A 185 4.03 -18.11 -18.15
CA SER A 185 4.39 -18.92 -19.32
C SER A 185 4.27 -18.17 -20.64
N THR A 186 3.46 -17.11 -20.69
CA THR A 186 3.31 -16.25 -21.86
C THR A 186 4.20 -15.02 -21.76
N THR A 187 4.34 -14.42 -20.57
CA THR A 187 5.04 -13.14 -20.36
C THR A 187 6.56 -13.25 -20.22
N GLY A 188 7.09 -14.40 -19.78
CA GLY A 188 8.50 -14.52 -19.40
C GLY A 188 8.85 -13.80 -18.08
N TYR A 189 7.88 -13.18 -17.41
CA TYR A 189 8.05 -12.54 -16.11
C TYR A 189 8.11 -13.58 -14.99
N THR A 190 9.17 -13.56 -14.19
CA THR A 190 9.35 -14.49 -13.07
C THR A 190 8.80 -13.94 -11.75
N GLU A 191 8.69 -12.62 -11.64
CA GLU A 191 8.12 -11.90 -10.50
C GLU A 191 7.45 -10.61 -10.96
N THR A 192 6.42 -10.16 -10.25
CA THR A 192 5.71 -8.91 -10.52
C THR A 192 5.75 -7.97 -9.32
N LYS A 193 5.84 -6.67 -9.63
CA LYS A 193 5.86 -5.55 -8.69
C LYS A 193 5.56 -4.26 -9.45
N GLY A 194 4.90 -3.32 -8.78
CA GLY A 194 4.54 -2.02 -9.32
C GLY A 194 3.04 -1.79 -9.29
N ALA A 195 2.66 -0.53 -9.12
CA ALA A 195 1.25 -0.12 -9.06
C ALA A 195 0.53 -0.17 -10.40
N SER A 196 1.19 -0.59 -11.49
CA SER A 196 0.62 -0.55 -12.84
C SER A 196 -0.65 -1.41 -12.96
N GLY A 197 -0.73 -2.55 -12.28
CA GLY A 197 -1.97 -3.35 -12.22
C GLY A 197 -3.18 -2.56 -11.68
N ILE A 198 -2.98 -1.80 -10.60
CA ILE A 198 -4.00 -0.91 -10.03
C ILE A 198 -4.31 0.24 -10.99
N VAL A 199 -3.28 0.82 -11.62
CA VAL A 199 -3.46 1.89 -12.63
C VAL A 199 -4.32 1.39 -13.79
N PHE A 200 -4.06 0.22 -14.35
CA PHE A 200 -4.85 -0.35 -15.43
C PHE A 200 -6.29 -0.64 -15.00
N ALA A 201 -6.50 -1.10 -13.76
CA ALA A 201 -7.84 -1.26 -13.21
C ALA A 201 -8.60 0.07 -13.13
N MET A 202 -8.00 1.11 -12.54
CA MET A 202 -8.62 2.43 -12.43
C MET A 202 -8.84 3.08 -13.80
N MET A 203 -7.88 2.92 -14.72
CA MET A 203 -7.94 3.43 -16.08
C MET A 203 -9.06 2.76 -16.87
N ALA A 204 -9.21 1.43 -16.77
CA ALA A 204 -10.28 0.70 -17.42
C ALA A 204 -11.66 1.05 -16.86
N HIS A 205 -11.77 1.16 -15.53
CA HIS A 205 -12.99 1.62 -14.87
C HIS A 205 -13.36 3.06 -15.29
N ALA A 206 -12.39 3.96 -15.37
CA ALA A 206 -12.60 5.31 -15.84
C ALA A 206 -13.00 5.35 -17.32
N ALA A 207 -12.33 4.58 -18.19
CA ALA A 207 -12.69 4.46 -19.60
C ALA A 207 -14.15 4.01 -19.78
N ALA A 208 -14.65 3.16 -18.90
CA ALA A 208 -16.00 2.63 -18.98
C ALA A 208 -17.05 3.57 -18.36
N THR A 209 -16.69 4.36 -17.35
CA THR A 209 -17.60 5.28 -16.63
C THR A 209 -17.61 6.70 -17.19
N ASN A 210 -16.45 7.20 -17.61
CA ASN A 210 -16.22 8.52 -18.22
C ASN A 210 -15.03 8.43 -19.20
N PRO A 211 -15.27 8.01 -20.47
CA PRO A 211 -14.22 7.81 -21.47
C PRO A 211 -13.31 9.02 -21.69
N ALA A 212 -13.82 10.23 -21.45
CA ALA A 212 -13.13 11.50 -21.62
C ALA A 212 -12.31 11.95 -20.40
N ALA A 213 -12.37 11.21 -19.28
CA ALA A 213 -11.63 11.56 -18.07
C ALA A 213 -10.12 11.65 -18.39
N PRO A 214 -9.43 12.71 -17.95
CA PRO A 214 -8.01 12.88 -18.23
C PRO A 214 -7.18 11.82 -17.49
N MET A 215 -6.28 11.15 -18.20
CA MET A 215 -5.36 10.15 -17.67
C MET A 215 -3.94 10.45 -18.12
N PHE A 216 -2.97 10.21 -17.23
CA PHE A 216 -1.55 10.25 -17.61
C PHE A 216 -1.06 8.89 -18.08
N VAL A 217 -0.45 8.88 -19.26
CA VAL A 217 0.27 7.74 -19.85
C VAL A 217 1.62 8.23 -20.35
N TYR A 218 2.71 7.69 -19.81
CA TYR A 218 4.09 8.07 -20.16
C TYR A 218 4.35 9.59 -20.22
N GLY A 219 3.77 10.35 -19.27
CA GLY A 219 3.93 11.80 -19.20
C GLY A 219 2.98 12.61 -20.09
N MET A 220 2.17 11.96 -20.92
CA MET A 220 1.16 12.60 -21.76
C MET A 220 -0.22 12.46 -21.13
N GLU A 221 -0.98 13.55 -21.12
CA GLU A 221 -2.38 13.53 -20.71
C GLU A 221 -3.27 13.20 -21.91
N MET A 222 -4.16 12.23 -21.76
CA MET A 222 -5.10 11.83 -22.80
C MET A 222 -6.40 11.27 -22.19
N PRO A 223 -7.50 11.17 -22.96
CA PRO A 223 -8.74 10.57 -22.50
C PRO A 223 -8.55 9.13 -22.01
N ALA A 224 -9.26 8.72 -20.95
CA ALA A 224 -9.14 7.41 -20.33
C ALA A 224 -9.33 6.24 -21.31
N ALA A 225 -10.29 6.34 -22.25
CA ALA A 225 -10.47 5.32 -23.27
C ALA A 225 -9.26 5.22 -24.21
N THR A 226 -8.72 6.36 -24.65
CA THR A 226 -7.51 6.42 -25.47
C THR A 226 -6.31 5.87 -24.71
N ALA A 227 -6.14 6.26 -23.45
CA ALA A 227 -5.09 5.78 -22.56
C ALA A 227 -5.10 4.26 -22.43
N LEU A 228 -6.27 3.67 -22.16
CA LEU A 228 -6.41 2.23 -21.99
C LEU A 228 -6.05 1.48 -23.27
N VAL A 229 -6.60 1.91 -24.41
CA VAL A 229 -6.34 1.28 -25.71
C VAL A 229 -4.86 1.43 -26.09
N ALA A 230 -4.28 2.61 -25.92
CA ALA A 230 -2.87 2.86 -26.22
C ALA A 230 -1.94 2.00 -25.35
N MET A 231 -2.20 1.92 -24.05
CA MET A 231 -1.38 1.12 -23.13
C MET A 231 -1.48 -0.38 -23.42
N LEU A 232 -2.69 -0.91 -23.67
CA LEU A 232 -2.86 -2.31 -24.06
C LEU A 232 -2.25 -2.61 -25.44
N ALA A 233 -2.30 -1.65 -26.37
CA ALA A 233 -1.62 -1.79 -27.66
C ALA A 233 -0.10 -1.84 -27.49
N ILE A 234 0.47 -0.98 -26.64
CA ILE A 234 1.90 -1.00 -26.29
C ILE A 234 2.26 -2.36 -25.67
N ASP A 235 1.47 -2.85 -24.72
CA ASP A 235 1.66 -4.18 -24.13
C ASP A 235 1.73 -5.29 -25.17
N VAL A 236 0.88 -5.22 -26.21
CA VAL A 236 0.84 -6.19 -27.32
C VAL A 236 2.00 -6.02 -28.31
N LEU A 237 2.42 -4.80 -28.60
CA LEU A 237 3.50 -4.51 -29.54
C LEU A 237 4.87 -4.79 -28.95
N VAL A 238 5.01 -4.64 -27.63
CA VAL A 238 6.29 -4.74 -26.91
C VAL A 238 6.38 -6.04 -26.11
N ARG A 239 5.51 -7.04 -26.40
CA ARG A 239 5.40 -8.37 -25.74
C ARG A 239 6.72 -9.10 -25.48
N SER A 240 7.79 -8.73 -26.19
CA SER A 240 9.12 -9.34 -26.14
C SER A 240 10.19 -8.53 -25.41
N SER A 241 9.92 -7.31 -24.94
CA SER A 241 10.90 -6.57 -24.14
C SER A 241 10.83 -7.02 -22.68
N ARG A 242 11.98 -7.27 -22.04
CA ARG A 242 12.11 -7.76 -20.66
C ARG A 242 11.70 -6.73 -19.58
N GLY A 243 10.70 -5.89 -19.84
CA GLY A 243 10.37 -4.73 -19.02
C GLY A 243 8.88 -4.36 -18.91
N ILE A 244 7.96 -5.12 -19.54
CA ILE A 244 6.51 -4.88 -19.42
C ILE A 244 5.73 -6.15 -19.03
N ASP A 245 5.06 -6.12 -17.88
CA ASP A 245 4.21 -7.21 -17.38
C ASP A 245 2.78 -7.09 -17.92
N TYR A 246 2.60 -7.46 -19.18
CA TYR A 246 1.31 -7.31 -19.86
C TYR A 246 0.19 -8.19 -19.28
N ALA A 247 0.51 -9.30 -18.61
CA ALA A 247 -0.50 -10.12 -17.95
C ALA A 247 -1.01 -9.44 -16.67
N CYS A 248 -0.13 -8.79 -15.91
CA CYS A 248 -0.52 -7.90 -14.80
C CYS A 248 -1.48 -6.80 -15.28
N HIS A 249 -1.10 -6.12 -16.36
CA HIS A 249 -1.89 -5.03 -16.94
C HIS A 249 -3.27 -5.50 -17.43
N ALA A 250 -3.31 -6.60 -18.18
CA ALA A 250 -4.56 -7.20 -18.64
C ALA A 250 -5.45 -7.64 -17.47
N GLY A 251 -4.88 -8.28 -16.44
CA GLY A 251 -5.61 -8.69 -15.24
C GLY A 251 -6.22 -7.50 -14.49
N GLY A 252 -5.44 -6.42 -14.34
CA GLY A 252 -5.93 -5.16 -13.77
C GLY A 252 -7.07 -4.56 -14.59
N ALA A 253 -6.89 -4.42 -15.90
CA ALA A 253 -7.91 -3.87 -16.79
C ALA A 253 -9.22 -4.68 -16.77
N LEU A 254 -9.12 -6.00 -16.84
CA LEU A 254 -10.28 -6.90 -16.73
C LEU A 254 -11.00 -6.74 -15.39
N PHE A 255 -10.27 -6.65 -14.27
CA PHE A 255 -10.86 -6.39 -12.97
C PHE A 255 -11.59 -5.04 -12.95
N GLY A 256 -10.99 -3.96 -13.47
CA GLY A 256 -11.61 -2.64 -13.51
C GLY A 256 -12.92 -2.60 -14.29
N LEU A 257 -12.97 -3.29 -15.44
CA LEU A 257 -14.19 -3.44 -16.25
C LEU A 257 -15.23 -4.29 -15.51
N ALA A 258 -14.84 -5.42 -14.94
CA ALA A 258 -15.74 -6.29 -14.17
C ALA A 258 -16.33 -5.56 -12.96
N PHE A 259 -15.52 -4.77 -12.26
CA PHE A 259 -15.97 -3.94 -11.15
C PHE A 259 -17.01 -2.92 -11.61
N TYR A 260 -16.79 -2.25 -12.73
CA TYR A 260 -17.77 -1.34 -13.32
C TYR A 260 -19.10 -2.05 -13.63
N GLU A 261 -19.05 -3.20 -14.29
CA GLU A 261 -20.28 -3.96 -14.59
C GLU A 261 -21.01 -4.41 -13.32
N TYR A 262 -20.28 -4.84 -12.29
CA TYR A 262 -20.87 -5.18 -10.99
C TYR A 262 -21.54 -3.95 -10.34
N TYR A 263 -20.86 -2.81 -10.30
CA TYR A 263 -21.35 -1.61 -9.63
C TYR A 263 -22.46 -0.88 -10.38
N LYS A 264 -22.63 -1.11 -11.70
CA LYS A 264 -23.82 -0.65 -12.44
C LYS A 264 -25.11 -1.31 -12.00
N LEU A 265 -25.01 -2.54 -11.49
CA LEU A 265 -26.17 -3.35 -11.12
C LEU A 265 -26.79 -2.93 -9.76
N TYR A 266 -26.15 -1.97 -9.07
CA TYR A 266 -26.56 -1.41 -7.79
C TYR A 266 -26.72 0.11 -7.89
#